data_AF-A0A328BQK9-F1
#
_entry.id   AF-A0A328BQK9-F1
#
_cell.length_a   1.000
_cell.length_b   1.000
_cell.length_c   1.000
_cell.angle_alpha   90.00
_cell.angle_beta   90.00
_cell.angle_gamma   90.00
#
_symmetry.space_group_name_H-M   'P 1'
#
loop_
_entity.id
_entity.type
_entity.pdbx_description
1 polymer ?
#
loop_
_entity_poly.entity_id
_entity_poly.type
_entity_poly.pdbx_seq_one_letter_code
_entity_poly.pdbx_strand_id
1 'polypeptide(L)'
;MDWYVDVRRPDVCLHKLVSQNNFGLFYIISPLSSHWTTCYFINGSRGVSVIRWTGAGQTEKDVRKALDRHREDLGATQADSILHYFDK
;
A
#
# COMPACT_ATOMS: atom_id res chain seq x y z
N MET A 1 -6.89 13.19 -9.29
CA MET A 1 -7.81 12.26 -8.59
C MET A 1 -7.39 12.32 -7.14
N ASP A 2 -8.22 12.89 -6.28
CA ASP A 2 -7.88 13.08 -4.87
C ASP A 2 -8.35 11.87 -4.08
N TRP A 3 -7.51 11.44 -3.13
CA TRP A 3 -7.72 10.22 -2.35
C TRP A 3 -8.04 10.57 -0.92
N TYR A 4 -9.01 9.86 -0.35
CA TYR A 4 -9.38 9.99 1.05
C TYR A 4 -9.13 8.65 1.74
N VAL A 5 -8.18 8.64 2.67
CA VAL A 5 -7.91 7.50 3.55
C VAL A 5 -8.53 7.80 4.90
N ASP A 6 -9.59 7.09 5.25
CA ASP A 6 -10.25 7.19 6.55
C ASP A 6 -9.79 6.03 7.45
N VAL A 7 -9.08 6.35 8.52
CA VAL A 7 -8.55 5.36 9.48
C VAL A 7 -9.43 5.37 10.72
N ARG A 8 -10.34 4.38 10.83
CA ARG A 8 -11.31 4.28 11.93
C ARG A 8 -10.82 3.40 13.08
N ARG A 9 -9.68 3.73 13.68
CA ARG A 9 -9.27 3.14 14.97
C ARG A 9 -8.93 4.24 15.96
N PRO A 10 -9.52 4.25 17.18
CA PRO A 10 -9.29 5.31 18.14
C PRO A 10 -7.85 5.32 18.70
N ASP A 11 -7.14 4.20 18.59
CA ASP A 11 -5.80 3.98 19.09
C ASP A 11 -4.71 4.15 18.03
N VAL A 12 -5.03 4.67 16.84
CA VAL A 12 -4.04 4.80 15.76
C VAL A 12 -4.02 6.20 15.16
N CYS A 13 -2.82 6.67 14.82
CA CYS A 13 -2.64 7.93 14.11
C CYS A 13 -2.00 7.68 12.74
N LEU A 14 -2.59 8.24 11.68
CA LEU A 14 -1.97 8.29 10.35
C LEU A 14 -0.79 9.26 10.42
N HIS A 15 0.42 8.72 10.33
CA HIS A 15 1.63 9.52 10.49
C HIS A 15 2.15 10.07 9.16
N LYS A 16 1.99 9.30 8.08
CA LYS A 16 2.41 9.70 6.72
C LYS A 16 1.56 9.00 5.67
N LEU A 17 1.17 9.75 4.64
CA LEU A 17 0.57 9.25 3.41
C LEU A 17 1.44 9.69 2.24
N VAL A 18 1.94 8.74 1.46
CA VAL A 18 2.58 9.02 0.17
C VAL A 18 1.77 8.30 -0.88
N SER A 19 1.19 9.03 -1.83
CA SER A 19 0.42 8.44 -2.92
C SER A 19 0.87 9.01 -4.26
N GLN A 20 1.02 8.15 -5.25
CA GLN A 20 1.29 8.54 -6.61
C GLN A 20 0.65 7.50 -7.54
N ASN A 21 -0.14 7.98 -8.51
CA ASN A 21 -0.68 7.18 -9.62
C ASN A 21 -1.18 5.78 -9.19
N ASN A 22 -2.35 5.66 -8.55
CA ASN A 22 -2.95 4.36 -8.19
C ASN A 22 -2.18 3.52 -7.14
N PHE A 23 -1.05 4.00 -6.65
CA PHE A 23 -0.30 3.40 -5.55
C PHE A 23 -0.17 4.37 -4.39
N GLY A 24 -0.08 3.83 -3.18
CA GLY A 24 0.46 4.59 -2.07
C GLY A 24 0.82 3.77 -0.85
N LEU A 25 1.40 4.49 0.10
CA LEU A 25 2.00 3.99 1.31
C LEU A 25 1.45 4.81 2.47
N PHE A 26 0.96 4.13 3.49
CA PHE A 26 0.69 4.77 4.77
C PHE A 26 1.48 4.13 5.90
N TYR A 27 1.86 4.97 6.85
CA TYR A 27 2.51 4.58 8.10
C TYR A 27 1.58 4.91 9.26
N ILE A 28 1.22 3.90 10.05
CA ILE A 28 0.37 4.03 11.22
C ILE A 28 1.13 3.64 12.48
N ILE A 29 1.01 4.47 13.52
CA ILE A 29 1.54 4.19 14.86
C ILE A 29 0.37 4.09 15.83
N SER A 30 0.34 3.02 16.64
CA SER A 30 -0.49 2.96 17.85
C SER A 30 0.37 3.32 19.07
N PRO A 31 0.07 4.44 19.77
CA PRO A 31 0.75 4.78 21.02
C PRO A 31 0.42 3.82 22.17
N LEU A 32 -0.69 3.07 22.09
CA LEU A 32 -1.10 2.13 23.14
C LEU A 32 -0.43 0.77 23.04
N SER A 33 -0.15 0.28 21.82
CA SER A 33 0.45 -1.03 21.63
C SER A 33 1.95 -0.99 21.36
N SER A 34 2.57 0.19 21.23
CA SER A 34 3.94 0.37 20.72
C SER A 34 4.18 -0.39 19.40
N HIS A 35 3.11 -0.67 18.65
CA HIS A 35 3.19 -1.36 17.37
C HIS A 35 2.94 -0.34 16.28
N TRP A 36 3.86 -0.33 15.33
CA TRP A 36 3.66 0.35 14.07
C TRP A 36 3.23 -0.67 13.02
N THR A 37 2.48 -0.21 12.03
CA THR A 37 2.17 -1.00 10.85
C THR A 37 2.27 -0.10 9.65
N THR A 38 3.04 -0.56 8.67
CA THR A 38 3.12 0.07 7.37
C THR A 38 2.26 -0.75 6.42
N CYS A 39 1.45 -0.09 5.59
CA CYS A 39 0.72 -0.77 4.55
C CYS A 39 0.91 -0.05 3.22
N TYR A 40 0.99 -0.85 2.17
CA TYR A 40 0.85 -0.41 0.79
C TYR A 40 -0.60 -0.56 0.36
N PHE A 41 -1.04 0.31 -0.52
CA PHE A 41 -2.32 0.17 -1.19
C PHE A 41 -2.16 0.36 -2.68
N ILE A 42 -2.87 -0.47 -3.44
CA ILE A 42 -2.99 -0.34 -4.89
C ILE A 42 -4.48 -0.23 -5.18
N ASN A 43 -4.88 0.87 -5.81
CA ASN A 43 -6.24 1.10 -6.27
C ASN A 43 -6.33 0.79 -7.75
N GLY A 44 -7.40 0.10 -8.13
CA GLY A 44 -7.80 -0.07 -9.51
C GLY A 44 -9.30 0.09 -9.65
N SER A 45 -9.79 0.01 -10.88
CA SER A 45 -11.21 0.01 -11.20
C SER A 45 -11.98 -1.12 -10.51
N ARG A 46 -11.28 -2.21 -10.16
CA ARG A 46 -11.83 -3.39 -9.48
C ARG A 46 -11.78 -3.30 -7.94
N GLY A 47 -11.31 -2.19 -7.38
CA GLY A 47 -11.26 -1.91 -5.94
C GLY A 47 -9.85 -1.65 -5.41
N VAL A 48 -9.68 -1.74 -4.08
CA VAL A 48 -8.40 -1.48 -3.41
C VAL A 48 -7.80 -2.78 -2.87
N SER A 49 -6.52 -3.01 -3.17
CA SER A 49 -5.69 -4.04 -2.53
C SER A 49 -4.86 -3.40 -1.43
N VAL A 50 -4.93 -3.93 -0.20
CA VAL A 50 -4.12 -3.47 0.93
C VAL A 50 -3.09 -4.55 1.27
N ILE A 51 -1.82 -4.20 1.25
CA ILE A 51 -0.70 -5.09 1.57
C ILE A 51 -0.07 -4.62 2.86
N ARG A 52 -0.09 -5.47 3.89
CA ARG A 52 0.56 -5.16 5.17
C ARG A 52 2.05 -5.46 5.08
N TRP A 53 2.89 -4.47 5.37
CA TRP A 53 4.31 -4.68 5.52
C TRP A 53 4.63 -5.09 6.96
N THR A 54 5.20 -6.28 7.11
CA THR A 54 5.60 -6.87 8.39
C THR A 54 7.10 -6.74 8.68
N GLY A 55 7.85 -6.03 7.83
CA GLY A 55 9.31 -5.96 7.91
C GLY A 55 10.04 -7.17 7.33
N ALA A 56 9.33 -8.24 6.93
CA ALA A 56 9.89 -9.43 6.30
C ALA A 56 9.62 -9.46 4.78
N GLY A 57 10.49 -10.15 4.03
CA GLY A 57 10.52 -10.23 2.56
C GLY A 57 9.28 -10.84 1.86
N GLN A 58 8.20 -11.14 2.59
CA GLN A 58 6.91 -11.57 2.00
C GLN A 58 6.18 -10.48 1.21
N THR A 59 6.67 -9.24 1.28
CA THR A 59 6.00 -8.04 0.76
C THR A 59 5.95 -8.01 -0.78
N GLU A 60 7.00 -8.45 -1.47
CA GLU A 60 7.06 -8.38 -2.94
C GLU A 60 6.02 -9.28 -3.61
N LYS A 61 5.85 -10.51 -3.12
CA LYS A 61 4.86 -11.47 -3.65
C LYS A 61 3.43 -10.94 -3.52
N ASP A 62 3.11 -10.34 -2.38
CA ASP A 62 1.78 -9.78 -2.12
C ASP A 62 1.54 -8.52 -2.96
N VAL A 63 2.58 -7.69 -3.15
CA VAL A 63 2.54 -6.55 -4.07
C VAL A 63 2.31 -7.01 -5.50
N ARG A 64 3.04 -8.03 -5.98
CA ARG A 64 2.88 -8.59 -7.33
C ARG A 64 1.46 -9.09 -7.57
N LYS A 65 0.92 -9.87 -6.63
CA LYS A 65 -0.48 -10.35 -6.70
C LYS A 65 -1.49 -9.19 -6.73
N ALA A 66 -1.23 -8.13 -5.98
CA ALA A 66 -2.08 -6.95 -5.97
C ALA A 66 -1.99 -6.15 -7.28
N LEU A 67 -0.81 -6.04 -7.88
CA LEU A 67 -0.60 -5.39 -9.17
C LEU A 67 -1.27 -6.16 -10.31
N ASP A 68 -1.18 -7.50 -10.32
CA ASP A 68 -1.83 -8.35 -11.32
C ASP A 68 -3.36 -8.14 -11.33
N ARG A 69 -3.96 -7.91 -10.16
CA ARG A 69 -5.40 -7.64 -10.04
C ARG A 69 -5.82 -6.30 -10.66
N HIS A 70 -4.90 -5.33 -10.71
CA HIS A 70 -5.15 -3.95 -11.14
C HIS A 70 -4.34 -3.58 -12.40
N ARG A 71 -3.85 -4.59 -13.14
CA ARG A 71 -2.91 -4.42 -14.26
C ARG A 71 -3.50 -3.61 -15.41
N GLU A 72 -4.80 -3.75 -15.65
CA GLU A 72 -5.53 -2.98 -16.65
C GLU A 72 -5.57 -1.47 -16.33
N ASP A 73 -5.53 -1.11 -15.04
CA ASP A 73 -5.64 0.28 -14.57
C ASP A 73 -4.29 0.99 -14.47
N LEU A 74 -3.22 0.23 -14.21
CA LEU A 74 -1.84 0.74 -14.06
C LEU A 74 -1.07 0.69 -15.38
N GLY A 75 -1.38 -0.28 -16.24
CA GLY A 75 -0.52 -0.63 -17.37
C GLY A 75 0.77 -1.35 -16.92
N ALA A 76 1.43 -2.03 -17.86
CA ALA A 76 2.59 -2.87 -17.57
C ALA A 76 3.79 -2.06 -17.03
N THR A 77 4.14 -0.94 -17.68
CA THR A 77 5.28 -0.10 -17.31
C THR A 77 5.20 0.42 -15.89
N GLN A 78 3.99 0.81 -15.46
CA GLN A 78 3.80 1.34 -14.12
C GLN A 78 3.85 0.24 -13.06
N ALA A 79 3.25 -0.92 -13.34
CA ALA A 79 3.32 -2.08 -12.45
C ALA A 79 4.77 -2.54 -12.23
N ASP A 80 5.57 -2.57 -13.29
CA ASP A 80 6.99 -2.95 -13.24
C ASP A 80 7.81 -1.91 -12.43
N SER A 81 7.54 -0.61 -12.61
CA SER A 81 8.16 0.44 -11.80
C SER A 81 7.84 0.31 -10.31
N ILE A 82 6.63 -0.13 -9.95
CA ILE A 82 6.25 -0.34 -8.54
C ILE A 82 7.01 -1.54 -7.98
N LEU A 83 7.09 -2.65 -8.73
CA LEU A 83 7.82 -3.85 -8.31
C LEU A 83 9.30 -3.59 -8.06
N HIS A 84 9.94 -2.72 -8.85
CA HIS A 84 11.35 -2.37 -8.68
C HIS A 84 11.68 -1.83 -7.28
N TYR A 85 10.73 -1.19 -6.57
CA TYR A 85 10.95 -0.75 -5.19
C TYR A 85 11.04 -1.88 -4.16
N PHE A 86 10.58 -3.09 -4.54
CA PHE A 86 10.53 -4.27 -3.69
C PHE A 86 11.54 -5.35 -4.08
N ASP A 87 12.09 -5.27 -5.29
CA ASP A 87 13.19 -6.09 -5.79
C ASP A 87 14.48 -5.66 -5.05
N LYS A 88 14.87 -6.42 -4.02
CA LYS A 88 16.12 -6.25 -3.27
C LYS A 88 16.92 -7.54 -3.23
#